data_AF-A0A7M3Z2F9-F1
#
_entry.id   AF-A0A7M3Z2F9-F1
#
_cell.length_a   1.000
_cell.length_b   1.000
_cell.length_c   1.000
_cell.angle_alpha   90.00
_cell.angle_beta   90.00
_cell.angle_gamma   90.00
#
_symmetry.space_group_name_H-M   'P 1'
#
loop_
_entity.id
_entity.type
_entity.pdbx_description
1 polymer ?
#
loop_
_entity_poly.entity_id
_entity_poly.type
_entity_poly.pdbx_seq_one_letter_code
_entity_poly.pdbx_strand_id
1 'polypeptide(L)'
;YIISRSARFFDETFLSRLLPEVIAKYVRKERKEVVMFYRVPSCLAGKKTHAKWFENQWNKHVSPGEAIYVHSKEGKQAMSYARTSGLVSQTVQHVKDVYL
;
A
#
# COMPACT_ATOMS: atom_id res chain seq x y z
N TYR A 1 -5.52 0.23 13.00
CA TYR A 1 -4.72 -0.56 12.05
C TYR A 1 -4.24 0.34 10.94
N ILE A 2 -3.09 0.02 10.34
CA ILE A 2 -2.57 0.63 9.12
C ILE A 2 -2.38 -0.47 8.07
N ILE A 3 -2.43 -0.11 6.80
CA ILE A 3 -2.17 -1.02 5.69
C ILE A 3 -1.22 -0.37 4.69
N SER A 4 -0.26 -1.13 4.18
CA SER A 4 0.65 -0.66 3.15
C SER A 4 0.02 -0.71 1.76
N ARG A 5 0.43 0.21 0.90
CA ARG A 5 0.19 0.19 -0.52
C ARG A 5 1.51 -0.01 -1.24
N SER A 6 1.61 -1.11 -1.99
CA SER A 6 2.74 -1.36 -2.87
C SER A 6 2.42 -0.96 -4.31
N ALA A 7 3.40 -0.39 -5.00
CA ALA A 7 3.34 -0.16 -6.44
C ALA A 7 4.43 -0.97 -7.14
N ARG A 8 4.15 -1.31 -8.40
CA ARG A 8 5.10 -1.98 -9.28
C ARG A 8 5.76 -0.91 -10.14
N PHE A 9 7.08 -0.83 -10.05
CA PHE A 9 7.91 0.00 -10.90
C PHE A 9 8.66 -0.89 -11.88
N PHE A 10 8.81 -0.40 -13.11
CA PHE A 10 9.59 -1.06 -14.14
C PHE A 10 10.81 -0.20 -14.41
N ASP A 11 12.01 -0.74 -14.17
CA ASP A 11 13.21 -0.05 -14.59
C ASP A 11 13.54 -0.38 -16.03
N GLU A 12 13.81 0.66 -16.81
CA GLU A 12 14.44 0.50 -18.10
C GLU A 12 15.92 0.18 -17.90
N THR A 13 16.35 -0.96 -18.43
CA THR A 13 17.76 -1.28 -18.58
C THR A 13 18.23 -0.87 -19.98
N PHE A 14 19.55 -0.68 -20.16
CA PHE A 14 20.12 -0.39 -21.49
C PHE A 14 19.66 -1.39 -22.56
N LEU A 15 19.51 -2.68 -22.19
CA LEU A 15 18.99 -3.72 -23.06
C LEU A 15 17.50 -3.54 -23.39
N SER A 16 16.66 -3.19 -22.41
CA SER A 16 15.24 -2.95 -22.69
C SER A 16 14.99 -1.73 -23.57
N ARG A 17 15.93 -0.78 -23.62
CA ARG A 17 15.84 0.44 -24.43
C ARG A 17 16.28 0.24 -25.89
N LEU A 18 17.07 -0.80 -26.14
CA LEU A 18 17.52 -1.20 -27.48
C LEU A 18 16.53 -2.16 -28.16
N LEU A 19 15.71 -2.88 -27.39
CA LEU A 19 14.81 -3.92 -27.88
C LEU A 19 13.46 -3.35 -28.38
N PRO A 20 12.86 -3.94 -29.44
CA PRO A 20 11.48 -3.64 -29.83
C PRO A 20 10.51 -3.88 -28.66
N GLU A 21 9.44 -3.07 -28.56
CA GLU A 21 8.49 -3.11 -27.42
C GLU A 21 7.94 -4.50 -27.11
N VAL A 22 7.82 -5.35 -28.12
CA VAL A 22 7.33 -6.74 -28.00
C VAL A 22 8.23 -7.60 -27.09
N ILE A 23 9.54 -7.38 -27.09
CA ILE A 23 10.52 -8.14 -26.30
C ILE A 23 10.88 -7.38 -25.01
N ALA A 24 10.96 -6.06 -25.07
CA ALA A 24 11.31 -5.20 -23.95
C ALA A 24 10.42 -5.46 -22.71
N LYS A 25 9.13 -5.78 -22.90
CA LYS A 25 8.20 -6.10 -21.80
C LYS A 25 8.59 -7.30 -20.93
N TYR A 26 9.34 -8.26 -21.48
CA TYR A 26 9.79 -9.45 -20.74
C TYR A 26 11.14 -9.24 -20.04
N VAL A 27 11.90 -8.23 -20.47
CA VAL A 27 13.26 -7.94 -19.97
C VAL A 27 13.24 -6.85 -18.89
N ARG A 28 12.16 -6.06 -18.79
CA ARG A 28 11.99 -5.05 -17.74
C ARG A 28 11.99 -5.72 -16.36
N LYS A 29 12.86 -5.24 -15.48
CA LYS A 29 12.92 -5.70 -14.09
C LYS A 29 11.77 -5.06 -13.31
N GLU A 30 10.84 -5.89 -12.83
CA GLU A 30 9.75 -5.45 -11.96
C GLU A 30 10.29 -5.29 -10.53
N ARG A 31 10.18 -4.08 -9.96
CA ARG A 31 10.42 -3.81 -8.55
C ARG A 31 9.10 -3.51 -7.86
N LYS A 32 8.82 -4.19 -6.74
CA LYS A 32 7.68 -3.88 -5.87
C LYS A 32 8.19 -3.06 -4.71
N GLU A 33 7.68 -1.86 -4.56
CA GLU A 33 8.08 -0.95 -3.49
C GLU A 33 6.86 -0.45 -2.73
N VAL A 34 7.00 -0.33 -1.40
CA VAL A 34 5.96 0.23 -0.54
C VAL A 34 5.98 1.74 -0.72
N VAL A 35 4.91 2.27 -1.29
CA VAL A 35 4.81 3.71 -1.62
C VAL A 35 4.11 4.48 -0.52
N MET A 36 3.23 3.83 0.24
CA MET A 36 2.37 4.56 1.16
C MET A 36 1.77 3.66 2.24
N PHE A 37 1.47 4.24 3.39
CA PHE A 37 0.65 3.61 4.43
C PHE A 37 -0.66 4.37 4.59
N TYR A 38 -1.76 3.61 4.56
CA TYR A 38 -3.11 4.09 4.79
C TYR A 38 -3.62 3.66 6.15
N ARG A 39 -4.47 4.49 6.74
CA ARG A 39 -5.21 4.14 7.95
C ARG A 39 -6.41 3.27 7.57
N VAL A 40 -6.62 2.17 8.29
CA VAL A 40 -7.86 1.40 8.19
C VAL A 40 -9.00 2.25 8.78
N PRO A 41 -10.17 2.37 8.09
CA PRO A 41 -11.32 3.12 8.59
C PRO A 41 -11.66 2.78 10.04
N SER A 42 -12.02 3.80 10.84
CA SER A 42 -12.26 3.65 12.28
C SER A 42 -13.33 2.60 12.60
N CYS A 43 -14.40 2.53 11.79
CA CYS A 43 -15.46 1.52 11.88
C CYS A 43 -14.96 0.07 11.73
N LEU A 44 -13.89 -0.16 10.97
CA LEU A 44 -13.31 -1.48 10.72
C LEU A 44 -12.05 -1.75 11.56
N ALA A 45 -11.48 -0.72 12.17
CA ALA A 45 -10.23 -0.80 12.94
C ALA A 45 -10.42 -1.29 14.39
N GLY A 46 -11.65 -1.44 14.87
CA GLY A 46 -11.95 -1.79 16.27
C GLY A 46 -11.73 -3.27 16.63
N LYS A 47 -11.83 -4.19 15.65
CA LYS A 47 -11.67 -5.64 15.87
C LYS A 47 -10.69 -6.22 14.85
N LYS A 48 -9.88 -7.19 15.26
CA LYS A 48 -8.92 -7.89 14.38
C LYS A 48 -9.62 -8.56 13.19
N THR A 49 -10.81 -9.12 13.41
CA THR A 49 -11.62 -9.77 12.35
C THR A 49 -12.04 -8.78 11.27
N HIS A 50 -12.50 -7.59 11.66
CA HIS A 50 -12.90 -6.54 10.72
C HIS A 50 -11.69 -5.97 9.97
N ALA A 51 -10.57 -5.77 10.66
CA ALA A 51 -9.33 -5.35 10.04
C ALA A 51 -8.83 -6.38 9.00
N LYS A 52 -8.97 -7.68 9.29
CA LYS A 52 -8.61 -8.76 8.36
C LYS A 52 -9.56 -8.82 7.15
N TRP A 53 -10.86 -8.60 7.36
CA TRP A 53 -11.80 -8.47 6.26
C TRP A 53 -11.43 -7.30 5.34
N PHE A 54 -11.11 -6.14 5.91
CA PHE A 54 -10.65 -4.98 5.16
C PHE A 54 -9.36 -5.27 4.38
N GLU A 55 -8.39 -5.93 5.00
CA GLU A 55 -7.15 -6.38 4.34
C GLU A 55 -7.44 -7.25 3.11
N ASN A 56 -8.35 -8.22 3.24
CA ASN A 56 -8.71 -9.09 2.13
C ASN A 56 -9.31 -8.30 0.96
N GLN A 57 -10.19 -7.33 1.24
CA GLN A 57 -10.76 -6.48 0.18
C GLN A 57 -9.72 -5.52 -0.41
N TRP A 58 -8.84 -4.97 0.42
CA TRP A 58 -7.73 -4.13 -0.03
C TRP A 58 -6.80 -4.91 -0.96
N ASN A 59 -6.44 -6.13 -0.60
CA ASN A 59 -5.57 -6.99 -1.40
C ASN A 59 -6.22 -7.40 -2.73
N LYS A 60 -7.55 -7.56 -2.74
CA LYS A 60 -8.32 -7.87 -3.95
C LYS A 60 -8.44 -6.69 -4.90
N HIS A 61 -8.58 -5.47 -4.38
CA HIS A 61 -8.99 -4.31 -5.18
C HIS A 61 -7.94 -3.21 -5.32
N VAL A 62 -6.95 -3.15 -4.43
CA VAL A 62 -6.02 -2.01 -4.34
C VAL A 62 -4.57 -2.46 -4.54
N SER A 63 -4.03 -3.24 -3.62
CA SER A 63 -2.63 -3.71 -3.68
C SER A 63 -2.39 -4.75 -2.59
N PRO A 64 -1.46 -5.69 -2.78
CA PRO A 64 -1.06 -6.58 -1.70
C PRO A 64 -0.41 -5.80 -0.54
N GLY A 65 -0.94 -6.01 0.65
CA GLY A 65 -0.49 -5.44 1.92
C GLY A 65 -1.07 -6.19 3.12
N GLU A 66 -0.62 -5.82 4.32
CA GLU A 66 -1.07 -6.42 5.57
C GLU A 66 -1.65 -5.35 6.51
N ALA A 67 -2.75 -5.67 7.19
CA ALA A 67 -3.33 -4.80 8.19
C ALA A 67 -2.59 -4.94 9.54
N ILE A 68 -1.71 -3.98 9.84
CA ILE A 68 -0.86 -3.98 11.03
C ILE A 68 -1.51 -3.17 12.15
N TYR A 69 -1.53 -3.72 13.37
CA TYR A 69 -2.04 -3.02 14.53
C TYR A 69 -1.06 -1.95 15.02
N VAL A 70 -1.47 -0.67 14.97
CA VAL A 70 -0.57 0.48 15.22
C VAL A 70 0.07 0.47 16.60
N HIS A 71 -0.62 -0.05 17.63
CA HIS A 71 -0.08 -0.07 18.99
C HIS A 71 0.83 -1.27 19.28
N SER A 72 0.95 -2.25 18.37
CA SER A 72 1.93 -3.32 18.50
C SER A 72 3.36 -2.79 18.29
N LYS A 73 4.37 -3.56 18.70
CA LYS A 73 5.78 -3.20 18.48
C LYS A 73 6.08 -3.00 16.98
N GLU A 74 5.62 -3.93 16.15
CA GLU A 74 5.74 -3.88 14.69
C GLU A 74 4.98 -2.69 14.09
N GLY A 75 3.76 -2.41 14.57
CA GLY A 75 2.98 -1.27 14.09
C GLY A 75 3.62 0.08 14.41
N LYS A 76 4.24 0.20 15.59
CA LYS A 76 5.01 1.40 15.94
C LYS A 76 6.23 1.57 15.05
N GLN A 77 6.95 0.49 14.73
CA GLN A 77 8.10 0.51 13.82
C GLN A 77 7.68 0.85 12.38
N ALA A 78 6.59 0.27 11.89
CA ALA A 78 6.05 0.58 10.58
C ALA A 78 5.61 2.04 10.50
N MET A 79 4.99 2.58 11.55
CA MET A 79 4.63 4.00 11.65
C MET A 79 5.85 4.91 11.69
N SER A 80 6.92 4.56 12.44
CA SER A 80 8.14 5.36 12.46
C SER A 80 8.82 5.35 11.10
N TYR A 81 8.91 4.18 10.46
CA TYR A 81 9.43 4.07 9.09
C TYR A 81 8.62 4.92 8.11
N ALA A 82 7.29 4.82 8.15
CA ALA A 82 6.42 5.61 7.28
C ALA A 82 6.63 7.12 7.47
N ARG A 83 6.79 7.58 8.71
CA ARG A 83 7.06 9.00 9.02
C ARG A 83 8.42 9.45 8.53
N THR A 84 9.48 8.71 8.82
CA THR A 84 10.85 9.05 8.42
C THR A 84 11.01 9.03 6.89
N SER A 85 10.34 8.09 6.21
CA SER A 85 10.41 7.94 4.75
C SER A 85 9.37 8.80 4.00
N GLY A 86 8.55 9.60 4.69
CA GLY A 86 7.51 10.43 4.04
C GLY A 86 6.36 9.64 3.41
N LEU A 87 6.18 8.37 3.76
CA LEU A 87 5.18 7.45 3.18
C LEU A 87 3.83 7.49 3.91
N VAL A 88 3.59 8.49 4.75
CA VAL A 88 2.32 8.64 5.49
C VAL A 88 1.24 9.19 4.56
N SER A 89 0.06 8.58 4.56
CA SER A 89 -1.07 9.15 3.85
C SER A 89 -1.50 10.49 4.44
N GLN A 90 -1.41 11.55 3.63
CA GLN A 90 -1.84 12.91 3.98
C GLN A 90 -3.36 13.09 3.88
N THR A 91 -4.09 12.05 3.42
CA THR A 91 -5.52 12.16 3.15
C THR A 91 -6.34 12.13 4.43
N VAL A 92 -6.59 13.30 5.03
CA VAL A 92 -7.72 13.49 5.95
C VAL A 92 -8.97 13.71 5.09
N GLN A 93 -9.55 12.63 4.56
CA GLN A 93 -10.84 12.73 3.88
C GLN A 93 -11.95 12.85 4.93
N HIS A 94 -12.28 14.08 5.29
CA HIS A 94 -13.53 14.42 5.96
C HIS A 94 -14.69 14.23 4.98
N VAL A 95 -15.09 12.98 4.72
CA VAL A 95 -16.36 12.74 4.03
C VAL A 95 -17.45 12.89 5.08
N LYS A 96 -18.07 14.07 5.14
CA LYS A 96 -19.31 14.29 5.88
C LYS A 96 -20.40 13.38 5.27
N ASP A 97 -21.22 12.80 6.13
CA ASP A 97 -22.25 11.83 5.81
C ASP A 97 -23.07 12.22 4.56
N VAL A 98 -22.99 11.40 3.52
CA VAL A 98 -23.96 11.43 2.41
C VAL A 98 -24.94 10.31 2.71
N TYR A 99 -26.06 10.68 3.33
CA TYR A 99 -27.26 9.86 3.37
C TYR A 99 -27.93 9.91 2.00
N LEU A 100 -28.28 8.75 1.45
CA LEU A 100 -29.31 8.58 0.42
C LEU A 100 -30.37 7.64 0.97
#